data_AF-A0A517Y7T6-F1
#
_entry.id   AF-A0A517Y7T6-F1
#
_cell.length_a   1.000
_cell.length_b   1.000
_cell.length_c   1.000
_cell.angle_alpha   90.00
_cell.angle_beta   90.00
_cell.angle_gamma   90.00
#
_symmetry.space_group_name_H-M   'P 1'
#
loop_
_entity.id
_entity.type
_entity.pdbx_description
1 polymer ?
#
loop_
_entity_poly.entity_id
_entity_poly.type
_entity_poly.pdbx_seq_one_letter_code
_entity_poly.pdbx_strand_id
1 'polypeptide(L)'
;MESRIVQVRSVLNRLLDRNGGAPRHGKFWDLPRDQFVAGPIYGRVPIVPGHPDQSFLIQILSGPVGSINRMPLGGPFIEPSDLAFIVQWIVDGAPDASADFMAEFNK
;
A
#
# COMPACT_ATOMS: atom_id res chain seq x y z
N MET A 1 11.26 -0.41 17.00
CA MET A 1 9.93 -0.38 16.37
C MET A 1 10.10 -0.57 14.88
N GLU A 2 9.35 -1.49 14.26
CA GLU A 2 9.32 -1.64 12.80
C GLU A 2 8.73 -0.36 12.17
N SER A 3 9.29 0.13 11.07
CA SER A 3 8.73 1.32 10.42
C SER A 3 7.42 0.99 9.73
N ARG A 4 6.50 1.97 9.67
CA ARG A 4 5.14 1.74 9.14
C ARG A 4 5.14 1.27 7.68
N ILE A 5 6.08 1.73 6.86
CA ILE A 5 6.23 1.24 5.48
C ILE A 5 6.62 -0.24 5.44
N VAL A 6 7.42 -0.74 6.38
CA VAL A 6 7.78 -2.15 6.47
C VAL A 6 6.54 -2.97 6.88
N GLN A 7 5.71 -2.46 7.80
CA GLN A 7 4.45 -3.10 8.12
C GLN A 7 3.47 -3.13 6.93
N VAL A 8 3.39 -2.06 6.13
CA VAL A 8 2.62 -2.05 4.86
C VAL A 8 3.14 -3.11 3.90
N ARG A 9 4.47 -3.22 3.71
CA ARG A 9 5.08 -4.27 2.88
C ARG A 9 4.76 -5.66 3.42
N SER A 10 4.81 -5.85 4.73
CA SER A 10 4.45 -7.11 5.39
C SER A 10 2.99 -7.49 5.13
N VAL A 11 2.05 -6.54 5.18
CA VAL A 11 0.65 -6.76 4.82
C VAL A 11 0.52 -7.21 3.36
N LEU A 12 1.16 -6.51 2.42
CA LEU A 12 1.10 -6.84 0.99
C LEU A 12 1.78 -8.18 0.67
N ASN A 13 2.85 -8.52 1.37
CA ASN A 13 3.53 -9.81 1.25
C ASN A 13 2.64 -10.96 1.76
N ARG A 14 2.02 -10.81 2.94
CA ARG A 14 1.06 -11.82 3.42
C ARG A 14 -0.12 -11.98 2.47
N LEU A 15 -0.63 -10.89 1.91
CA LEU A 15 -1.70 -10.93 0.92
C LEU A 15 -1.24 -11.70 -0.33
N LEU A 16 -0.03 -11.44 -0.81
CA LEU A 16 0.56 -12.14 -1.94
C LEU A 16 0.72 -13.64 -1.67
N ASP A 17 1.26 -14.01 -0.52
CA ASP A 17 1.52 -15.42 -0.16
C ASP A 17 0.21 -16.21 -0.08
N ARG A 18 -0.85 -15.61 0.47
CA ARG A 18 -2.21 -16.19 0.51
C ARG A 18 -2.83 -16.42 -0.87
N ASN A 19 -2.30 -15.75 -1.90
CA ASN A 19 -2.81 -15.78 -3.27
C ASN A 19 -1.90 -16.55 -4.24
N GLY A 20 -1.02 -17.42 -3.72
CA GLY A 20 -0.19 -18.31 -4.55
C GLY A 20 1.12 -17.69 -5.04
N GLY A 21 1.48 -16.48 -4.58
CA GLY A 21 2.78 -15.88 -4.86
C GLY A 21 2.92 -15.22 -6.24
N ALA A 22 4.03 -14.48 -6.41
CA ALA A 22 4.47 -13.78 -7.63
C ALA A 22 3.39 -13.04 -8.46
N PRO A 23 3.13 -11.75 -8.21
CA PRO A 23 2.13 -11.01 -8.97
C PRO A 23 2.60 -10.74 -10.41
N ARG A 24 1.67 -10.73 -11.37
CA ARG A 24 1.97 -10.50 -12.81
C ARG A 24 2.62 -9.15 -13.12
N HIS A 25 2.53 -8.19 -12.21
CA HIS A 25 3.10 -6.84 -12.32
C HIS A 25 4.34 -6.64 -11.44
N GLY A 26 4.87 -7.71 -10.83
CA GLY A 26 5.97 -7.62 -9.87
C GLY A 26 5.57 -6.98 -8.53
N LYS A 27 6.45 -7.06 -7.54
CA LYS A 27 6.22 -6.52 -6.19
C LYS A 27 6.65 -5.05 -6.14
N PHE A 28 5.91 -4.16 -6.80
CA PHE A 28 6.26 -2.73 -6.85
C PHE A 28 6.38 -2.09 -5.44
N TRP A 29 5.72 -2.66 -4.43
CA TRP A 29 5.84 -2.24 -3.02
C TRP A 29 7.20 -2.57 -2.37
N ASP A 30 7.99 -3.47 -2.97
CA ASP A 30 9.35 -3.77 -2.51
C ASP A 30 10.38 -2.75 -3.03
N LEU A 31 9.98 -1.81 -3.91
CA LEU A 31 10.86 -0.74 -4.39
C LEU A 31 11.17 0.30 -3.29
N PRO A 32 12.22 1.13 -3.44
CA PRO A 32 12.46 2.29 -2.56
C PRO A 32 11.20 3.13 -2.39
N ARG A 33 10.99 3.76 -1.23
CA ARG A 33 9.74 4.45 -0.89
C ARG A 33 9.25 5.35 -2.01
N ASP A 34 10.11 6.21 -2.55
CA ASP A 34 9.70 7.18 -3.56
C ASP A 34 9.22 6.50 -4.84
N GLN A 35 9.76 5.33 -5.18
CA GLN A 35 9.29 4.52 -6.29
C GLN A 35 8.01 3.74 -5.95
N PHE A 36 7.84 3.26 -4.72
CA PHE A 36 6.58 2.68 -4.28
C PHE A 36 5.45 3.73 -4.30
N VAL A 37 5.75 4.97 -3.89
CA VAL A 37 4.77 6.06 -3.82
C VAL A 37 4.44 6.60 -5.20
N ALA A 38 5.45 6.94 -6.01
CA ALA A 38 5.28 7.67 -7.27
C ALA A 38 5.37 6.79 -8.53
N GLY A 39 5.94 5.58 -8.43
CA GLY A 39 6.16 4.70 -9.58
C GLY A 39 4.85 4.12 -10.11
N PRO A 40 4.44 4.39 -11.36
CA PRO A 40 3.10 4.07 -11.81
C PRO A 40 2.81 2.57 -11.84
N ILE A 41 1.63 2.16 -11.37
CA ILE A 41 1.07 0.81 -11.55
C ILE A 41 -0.12 0.93 -12.49
N TYR A 42 -0.14 0.14 -13.57
CA TYR A 42 -1.15 0.28 -14.62
C TYR A 42 -1.30 1.72 -15.13
N GLY A 43 -0.19 2.48 -15.18
CA GLY A 43 -0.17 3.88 -15.60
C GLY A 43 -0.77 4.86 -14.59
N ARG A 44 -1.02 4.46 -13.34
CA ARG A 44 -1.62 5.30 -12.28
C ARG A 44 -0.71 5.42 -11.08
N VAL A 45 -0.79 6.56 -10.38
CA VAL A 45 -0.03 6.81 -9.16
C VAL A 45 -0.49 5.86 -8.05
N PRO A 46 0.40 5.01 -7.50
CA PRO A 46 0.04 4.03 -6.48
C PRO A 46 -0.51 4.65 -5.21
N ILE A 47 0.23 5.64 -4.69
CA ILE A 47 -0.01 6.28 -3.41
C ILE A 47 0.04 7.78 -3.63
N VAL A 48 -1.02 8.46 -3.20
CA VAL A 48 -1.08 9.91 -3.10
C VAL A 48 -1.02 10.24 -1.61
N PRO A 49 0.14 10.66 -1.05
CA PRO A 49 0.28 10.97 0.37
C PRO A 49 -0.79 11.96 0.84
N GLY A 50 -1.46 11.66 1.95
CA GLY A 50 -2.56 12.45 2.50
C GLY A 50 -3.93 12.20 1.83
N HIS A 51 -3.98 11.47 0.71
CA HIS A 51 -5.19 11.28 -0.09
C HIS A 51 -5.43 9.79 -0.41
N PRO A 52 -5.93 9.00 0.56
CA PRO A 52 -6.16 7.56 0.38
C PRO A 52 -7.20 7.25 -0.71
N ASP A 53 -8.20 8.11 -0.89
CA ASP A 53 -9.24 8.01 -1.92
C ASP A 53 -8.68 8.20 -3.34
N GLN A 54 -7.63 9.00 -3.49
CA GLN A 54 -6.92 9.23 -4.76
C GLN A 54 -5.81 8.20 -5.01
N SER A 55 -5.45 7.40 -4.00
CA SER A 55 -4.41 6.39 -4.09
C SER A 55 -4.90 5.14 -4.80
N PHE A 56 -4.33 4.85 -5.96
CA PHE A 56 -4.78 3.75 -6.80
C PHE A 56 -4.68 2.38 -6.10
N LEU A 57 -3.70 2.18 -5.20
CA LEU A 57 -3.59 0.96 -4.40
C LEU A 57 -4.85 0.72 -3.55
N ILE A 58 -5.41 1.75 -2.92
CA ILE A 58 -6.62 1.62 -2.11
C ILE A 58 -7.82 1.28 -2.99
N GLN A 59 -7.94 1.95 -4.13
CA GLN A 59 -9.04 1.74 -5.07
C GLN A 59 -9.09 0.28 -5.53
N ILE A 60 -7.97 -0.28 -5.99
CA ILE A 60 -7.91 -1.66 -6.52
C ILE A 60 -8.02 -2.75 -5.45
N LEU A 61 -7.60 -2.49 -4.21
CA LEU A 61 -7.78 -3.44 -3.10
C LEU A 61 -9.23 -3.46 -2.59
N SER A 62 -9.92 -2.32 -2.70
CA SER A 62 -11.30 -2.15 -2.24
C SER A 62 -12.32 -2.67 -3.26
N GLY A 63 -12.01 -2.62 -4.55
CA GLY A 63 -12.94 -3.01 -5.61
C GLY A 63 -12.34 -2.97 -7.01
N PRO A 64 -13.14 -3.32 -8.04
CA PRO A 64 -12.75 -3.11 -9.42
C PRO A 64 -12.66 -1.60 -9.74
N VAL A 65 -11.73 -1.22 -10.61
CA VAL A 65 -11.51 0.17 -11.05
C VAL A 65 -11.54 0.22 -12.58
N GLY A 66 -12.65 0.69 -13.14
CA GLY A 66 -12.88 0.66 -14.58
C GLY A 66 -12.83 -0.78 -15.11
N SER A 67 -11.91 -1.06 -16.03
CA SER A 67 -11.67 -2.42 -16.58
C SER A 67 -10.68 -3.26 -15.78
N ILE A 68 -10.16 -2.74 -14.66
CA ILE A 68 -9.19 -3.44 -13.81
C ILE A 68 -9.97 -4.16 -12.71
N ASN A 69 -9.83 -5.49 -12.66
CA ASN A 69 -10.43 -6.31 -11.61
C ASN A 69 -9.86 -5.96 -10.23
N ARG A 70 -10.69 -6.17 -9.19
CA ARG A 70 -10.25 -6.07 -7.79
C ARG A 70 -9.03 -6.97 -7.54
N MET A 71 -8.09 -6.48 -6.76
CA MET A 71 -6.94 -7.25 -6.30
C MET A 71 -7.16 -7.85 -4.89
N PRO A 72 -6.64 -9.05 -4.65
CA PRO A 72 -6.09 -10.00 -5.63
C PRO A 72 -7.18 -10.62 -6.53
N LEU A 73 -6.82 -11.04 -7.74
CA LEU A 73 -7.79 -11.62 -8.67
C LEU A 73 -8.33 -12.95 -8.12
N GLY A 74 -9.65 -13.04 -7.94
CA GLY A 74 -10.31 -14.24 -7.39
C GLY A 74 -10.19 -14.39 -5.87
N GLY A 75 -9.42 -13.53 -5.21
CA GLY A 75 -9.16 -13.57 -3.78
C GLY A 75 -8.26 -14.74 -3.33
N PRO A 76 -7.98 -14.85 -2.02
CA PRO A 76 -8.58 -14.09 -0.93
C PRO A 76 -8.23 -12.59 -0.95
N PHE A 77 -9.23 -11.75 -0.65
CA PHE A 77 -9.06 -10.30 -0.57
C PHE A 77 -8.37 -9.87 0.73
N ILE A 78 -7.86 -8.64 0.76
CA ILE A 78 -7.28 -8.04 1.95
C ILE A 78 -8.30 -7.98 3.10
N GLU A 79 -7.83 -8.25 4.31
CA GLU A 79 -8.65 -8.10 5.52
C GLU A 79 -9.00 -6.63 5.77
N PRO A 80 -10.20 -6.32 6.29
CA PRO A 80 -10.60 -4.93 6.55
C PRO A 80 -9.64 -4.16 7.47
N SER A 81 -9.07 -4.82 8.48
CA SER A 81 -8.11 -4.22 9.41
C SER A 81 -6.77 -3.90 8.75
N ASP A 82 -6.27 -4.80 7.90
CA ASP A 82 -5.04 -4.59 7.14
C ASP A 82 -5.22 -3.46 6.10
N LEU A 83 -6.38 -3.39 5.43
CA LEU A 83 -6.71 -2.27 4.54
C LEU A 83 -6.80 -0.95 5.30
N ALA A 84 -7.47 -0.92 6.46
CA ALA A 84 -7.57 0.27 7.30
C ALA A 84 -6.19 0.77 7.76
N PHE A 85 -5.25 -0.15 8.06
CA PHE A 85 -3.88 0.23 8.40
C PHE A 85 -3.16 0.92 7.24
N ILE A 86 -3.27 0.40 6.01
CA ILE A 86 -2.67 1.03 4.83
C ILE A 86 -3.31 2.40 4.57
N VAL A 87 -4.64 2.51 4.69
CA VAL A 87 -5.36 3.79 4.57
C VAL A 87 -4.80 4.82 5.55
N GLN A 88 -4.66 4.45 6.84
CA GLN A 88 -4.12 5.37 7.84
C GLN A 88 -2.65 5.74 7.55
N TRP A 89 -1.84 4.79 7.07
CA TRP A 89 -0.47 5.09 6.64
C TRP A 89 -0.42 6.13 5.52
N ILE A 90 -1.35 6.07 4.56
CA ILE A 90 -1.45 7.07 3.49
C ILE A 90 -1.94 8.42 4.02
N VAL A 91 -2.97 8.43 4.88
CA VAL A 91 -3.47 9.66 5.56
C VAL A 91 -2.33 10.41 6.24
N ASP A 92 -1.42 9.67 6.88
CA ASP A 92 -0.28 10.24 7.61
C ASP A 92 0.90 10.63 6.70
N GLY A 93 0.68 10.72 5.39
CA GLY A 93 1.70 11.14 4.41
C GLY A 93 2.60 10.01 3.93
N ALA A 94 2.20 8.75 4.10
CA ALA A 94 2.95 7.57 3.69
C ALA A 94 4.42 7.59 4.18
N PRO A 95 4.72 7.75 5.48
CA PRO A 95 6.08 7.96 5.98
C PRO A 95 6.99 6.72 5.80
N ASP A 96 8.29 6.94 5.56
CA ASP A 96 9.32 5.89 5.42
C ASP A 96 9.77 5.29 6.76
N ALA A 97 10.09 6.16 7.72
CA ALA A 97 10.50 5.80 9.08
C ALA A 97 9.65 6.55 10.11
N SER A 98 9.43 5.90 11.26
CA SER A 98 8.64 6.34 12.43
C SER A 98 8.41 7.85 12.49
N ALA A 99 7.20 8.29 12.12
CA ALA A 99 6.76 9.65 12.44
C ALA A 99 6.93 9.94 13.94
N ASP A 100 6.95 8.90 14.79
CA ASP A 100 7.26 9.00 16.23
C ASP A 100 8.67 9.57 16.51
N PHE A 101 9.70 9.20 15.74
CA PHE A 101 11.06 9.74 15.95
C PHE A 101 11.22 11.16 15.40
N MET A 102 10.33 11.64 14.52
CA MET A 102 10.37 13.03 14.05
C MET A 102 9.41 13.93 14.85
N ALA A 103 8.34 13.38 15.42
CA ALA A 103 7.41 14.09 16.28
C ALA A 103 7.97 14.33 17.70
N GLU A 104 8.83 13.46 18.22
CA GLU A 104 9.50 13.66 19.51
C GLU A 104 10.58 14.76 19.49
N PHE A 105 11.20 15.05 18.34
CA PHE A 105 12.26 16.08 18.23
C PHE A 105 11.74 17.48 17.87
N ASN A 106 10.43 17.64 17.67
CA ASN A 106 9.80 18.92 17.33
C ASN A 106 8.86 19.43 18.44
N LYS A 107 9.11 19.01 19.69
CA LYS A 107 8.49 19.55 20.92
C LYS A 107 9.48 20.40 21.70
#